data_AF-A0A9J5YFM9-F1
#
_entry.id   AF-A0A9J5YFM9-F1
#
_cell.length_a   1.000
_cell.length_b   1.000
_cell.length_c   1.000
_cell.angle_alpha   90.00
_cell.angle_beta   90.00
_cell.angle_gamma   90.00
#
_symmetry.space_group_name_H-M   'P 1'
#
loop_
_entity.id
_entity.type
_entity.pdbx_description
1 polymer ?
#
loop_
_entity_poly.entity_id
_entity_poly.type
_entity_poly.pdbx_seq_one_letter_code
_entity_poly.pdbx_strand_id
1 'polypeptide(L)'
;MDKFFIKKPRSSSDLSVSSHIAPEAQRETITSSSSNVDCILGVGSLKRDPGERKPIFEYDSNIRDVVRRHYILMGPYQPKLRVYPKTTFGTSNRQFNPEWFNAPNSAWLEYSIDDDAIFCLCCYLFKNEFESRGNAGKSFTQDGFKNWNHGPERIRLHAK
;
A
#
# COMPACT_ATOMS: atom_id res chain seq x y z
N MET A 1 34.51 -21.60 -42.67
CA MET A 1 34.71 -23.06 -42.64
C MET A 1 35.17 -23.44 -41.24
N ASP A 2 34.23 -23.78 -40.37
CA ASP A 2 34.45 -23.66 -38.93
C ASP A 2 34.28 -25.03 -38.27
N LYS A 3 35.34 -25.48 -37.58
CA LYS A 3 35.55 -26.90 -37.26
C LYS A 3 35.01 -27.24 -35.87
N PHE A 4 34.24 -28.32 -35.79
CA PHE A 4 33.89 -28.96 -34.52
C PHE A 4 35.14 -29.42 -33.76
N PHE A 5 35.18 -29.22 -32.45
CA PHE A 5 36.01 -30.02 -31.54
C PHE A 5 35.24 -30.37 -30.26
N ILE A 6 35.10 -31.67 -30.00
CA ILE A 6 34.44 -32.24 -28.82
C ILE A 6 35.51 -32.59 -27.78
N LYS A 7 35.31 -32.26 -26.50
CA LYS A 7 36.06 -32.87 -25.38
C LYS A 7 35.18 -33.16 -24.14
N LYS A 8 35.26 -34.42 -23.71
CA LYS A 8 34.97 -35.06 -22.40
C LYS A 8 36.05 -36.17 -22.24
N PRO A 9 36.20 -36.95 -21.14
CA PRO A 9 35.33 -37.17 -19.97
C PRO A 9 36.00 -36.58 -18.69
N ARG A 10 36.11 -37.16 -17.46
CA ARG A 10 35.76 -38.47 -16.87
C ARG A 10 35.69 -38.43 -15.33
N SER A 11 34.90 -39.34 -14.76
CA SER A 11 35.03 -39.96 -13.41
C SER A 11 34.66 -39.18 -12.15
N SER A 12 34.49 -39.97 -11.08
CA SER A 12 33.97 -39.63 -9.74
C SER A 12 34.91 -40.14 -8.64
N SER A 13 34.77 -39.55 -7.44
CA SER A 13 35.20 -39.99 -6.08
C SER A 13 35.42 -38.72 -5.22
N ASP A 14 35.25 -38.69 -3.89
CA ASP A 14 34.41 -39.56 -3.04
C ASP A 14 33.97 -38.80 -1.77
N LEU A 15 33.15 -39.44 -0.93
CA LEU A 15 32.54 -38.84 0.26
C LEU A 15 33.52 -38.57 1.42
N SER A 16 33.31 -37.47 2.15
CA SER A 16 33.50 -37.44 3.61
C SER A 16 32.54 -36.44 4.27
N VAL A 17 32.16 -36.72 5.53
CA VAL A 17 31.19 -35.93 6.30
C VAL A 17 31.88 -35.36 7.54
N SER A 18 31.62 -34.10 7.84
CA SER A 18 31.54 -33.66 9.23
C SER A 18 30.53 -32.52 9.38
N SER A 19 29.85 -32.49 10.52
CA SER A 19 29.00 -31.39 10.95
C SER A 19 29.82 -30.18 11.41
N HIS A 20 29.21 -29.01 11.54
CA HIS A 20 28.88 -28.40 12.85
C HIS A 20 28.18 -27.05 12.68
N ILE A 21 26.94 -26.98 13.19
CA ILE A 21 26.22 -25.82 13.78
C ILE A 21 26.46 -24.45 13.11
N ALA A 22 25.45 -23.96 12.39
CA ALA A 22 25.38 -22.56 11.97
C ALA A 22 25.07 -21.64 13.17
N PRO A 23 25.63 -20.42 13.25
CA PRO A 23 25.20 -19.42 14.21
C PRO A 23 23.81 -18.91 13.83
N GLU A 24 22.83 -19.15 14.69
CA GLU A 24 21.43 -18.81 14.45
C GLU A 24 21.23 -17.29 14.62
N ALA A 25 21.36 -16.54 13.51
CA ALA A 25 21.16 -15.10 13.49
C ALA A 25 19.76 -14.76 14.00
N GLN A 26 19.69 -14.16 15.19
CA GLN A 26 18.46 -14.02 15.95
C GLN A 26 17.41 -13.24 15.15
N ARG A 27 16.32 -13.93 14.78
CA ARG A 27 15.11 -13.31 14.22
C ARG A 27 14.36 -12.58 15.32
N GLU A 28 14.89 -11.43 15.74
CA GLU A 28 14.16 -10.49 16.58
C GLU A 28 12.89 -10.05 15.86
N THR A 29 11.79 -10.69 16.23
CA THR A 29 10.47 -10.37 15.72
C THR A 29 10.01 -9.13 16.49
N ILE A 30 10.39 -7.95 15.98
CA ILE A 30 10.01 -6.64 16.54
C ILE A 30 8.51 -6.40 16.31
N THR A 31 7.70 -7.14 17.08
CA THR A 31 6.32 -6.80 17.38
C THR A 31 6.36 -5.96 18.65
N SER A 32 5.79 -4.74 18.59
CA SER A 32 5.78 -3.71 19.67
C SER A 32 7.01 -2.77 19.72
N SER A 33 7.05 -1.77 18.83
CA SER A 33 7.91 -0.58 19.01
C SER A 33 7.37 0.77 18.46
N SER A 34 6.19 0.79 17.82
CA SER A 34 5.55 2.03 17.28
C SER A 34 5.44 3.14 18.34
N SER A 35 5.05 2.76 19.56
CA SER A 35 4.90 3.65 20.72
C SER A 35 6.08 4.60 20.96
N ASN A 36 7.30 4.17 20.62
CA ASN A 36 8.50 4.91 20.96
C ASN A 36 8.83 5.99 19.92
N VAL A 37 8.45 5.81 18.66
CA VAL A 37 8.63 6.84 17.61
C VAL A 37 7.46 7.83 17.58
N ASP A 38 6.24 7.34 17.80
CA ASP A 38 5.02 8.15 17.75
C ASP A 38 5.00 9.20 18.89
N CYS A 39 5.47 8.83 20.09
CA CYS A 39 5.57 9.75 21.23
C CYS A 39 6.66 10.82 21.07
N ILE A 40 7.85 10.50 20.54
CA ILE A 40 8.99 11.42 20.47
C ILE A 40 8.72 12.61 19.53
N LEU A 41 7.89 12.41 18.51
CA LEU A 41 7.63 13.40 17.47
C LEU A 41 6.35 14.22 17.72
N GLY A 42 5.66 13.98 18.84
CA GLY A 42 4.33 14.56 19.10
C GLY A 42 3.21 13.99 18.21
N VAL A 43 3.50 12.92 17.47
CA VAL A 43 2.62 12.31 16.44
C VAL A 43 1.73 11.25 17.10
N GLY A 44 1.03 11.66 18.16
CA GLY A 44 0.12 10.78 18.90
C GLY A 44 -1.10 10.39 18.07
N SER A 45 -1.26 9.09 17.81
CA SER A 45 -2.47 8.50 17.21
C SER A 45 -2.87 9.08 15.83
N LEU A 46 -1.94 9.05 14.86
CA LEU A 46 -2.34 9.18 13.45
C LEU A 46 -3.33 8.06 13.08
N LYS A 47 -4.46 8.44 12.46
CA LYS A 47 -5.49 7.48 12.05
C LYS A 47 -5.04 6.68 10.84
N ARG A 48 -5.24 5.36 10.87
CA ARG A 48 -4.80 4.45 9.80
C ARG A 48 -5.83 4.37 8.67
N ASP A 49 -7.12 4.35 8.98
CA ASP A 49 -8.17 4.43 7.96
C ASP A 49 -8.06 5.77 7.20
N PRO A 50 -8.12 5.80 5.86
CA PRO A 50 -7.94 7.01 5.07
C PRO A 50 -9.08 8.03 5.20
N GLY A 51 -10.31 7.60 5.50
CA GLY A 51 -11.46 8.50 5.71
C GLY A 51 -11.31 9.35 6.99
N GLU A 52 -10.66 8.79 8.00
CA GLU A 52 -10.38 9.49 9.27
C GLU A 52 -9.17 10.45 9.21
N ARG A 53 -8.45 10.56 8.09
CA ARG A 53 -7.21 11.35 8.03
C ARG A 53 -7.50 12.82 7.75
N LYS A 54 -6.98 13.69 8.61
CA LYS A 54 -6.83 15.12 8.27
C LYS A 54 -5.94 15.27 7.03
N PRO A 55 -6.30 16.11 6.05
CA PRO A 55 -5.44 16.46 4.93
C PRO A 55 -4.04 16.94 5.34
N ILE A 56 -3.01 16.61 4.56
CA ILE A 56 -1.61 16.93 4.89
C ILE A 56 -1.34 18.44 5.09
N PHE A 57 -2.15 19.33 4.51
CA PHE A 57 -2.00 20.78 4.72
C PHE A 57 -2.54 21.27 6.08
N GLU A 58 -3.43 20.52 6.76
CA GLU A 58 -3.99 20.94 8.07
C GLU A 58 -3.01 20.79 9.23
N TYR A 59 -1.97 19.97 9.07
CA TYR A 59 -0.89 19.85 10.04
C TYR A 59 0.08 21.04 9.92
N ASP A 60 0.70 21.44 11.03
CA ASP A 60 1.79 22.41 11.05
C ASP A 60 2.91 22.06 10.08
N SER A 61 3.41 23.05 9.35
CA SER A 61 4.45 22.89 8.31
C SER A 61 5.67 22.10 8.80
N ASN A 62 6.03 22.24 10.06
CA ASN A 62 7.17 21.57 10.70
C ASN A 62 6.99 20.05 10.86
N ILE A 63 5.75 19.54 10.91
CA ILE A 63 5.45 18.11 11.10
C ILE A 63 4.91 17.42 9.84
N ARG A 64 4.51 18.16 8.80
CA ARG A 64 3.94 17.58 7.55
C ARG A 64 4.80 16.45 6.97
N ASP A 65 6.12 16.63 6.95
CA ASP A 65 7.03 15.61 6.41
C ASP A 65 7.26 14.44 7.37
N VAL A 66 7.04 14.62 8.68
CA VAL A 66 6.99 13.50 9.63
C VAL A 66 5.75 12.65 9.36
N VAL A 67 4.59 13.30 9.23
CA VAL A 67 3.31 12.65 8.90
C VAL A 67 3.41 11.90 7.57
N ARG A 68 4.00 12.51 6.53
CA ARG A 68 4.29 11.82 5.26
C ARG A 68 5.16 10.58 5.43
N ARG A 69 6.28 10.68 6.15
CA ARG A 69 7.18 9.53 6.39
C ARG A 69 6.48 8.41 7.15
N HIS A 70 5.68 8.72 8.17
CA HIS A 70 4.88 7.72 8.90
C HIS A 70 3.95 6.95 7.95
N TYR A 71 3.16 7.65 7.13
CA TYR A 71 2.24 6.98 6.20
C TYR A 71 2.95 6.24 5.05
N ILE A 72 4.12 6.69 4.59
CA ILE A 72 4.96 5.95 3.63
C ILE A 72 5.48 4.64 4.24
N LEU A 73 5.93 4.66 5.50
CA LEU A 73 6.39 3.46 6.21
C LEU A 73 5.26 2.47 6.52
N MET A 74 4.05 2.97 6.80
CA MET A 74 2.86 2.16 7.10
C MET A 74 2.20 1.52 5.87
N GLY A 75 2.52 2.02 4.67
CA GLY A 75 1.96 1.56 3.40
C GLY A 75 0.46 1.87 3.22
N PRO A 76 -0.12 1.52 2.06
CA PRO A 76 -1.54 1.74 1.78
C PRO A 76 -2.42 0.90 2.71
N TYR A 77 -3.50 1.50 3.23
CA TYR A 77 -4.49 0.79 4.02
C TYR A 77 -5.40 -0.06 3.12
N GLN A 78 -5.04 -1.35 3.01
CA GLN A 78 -5.74 -2.36 2.21
C GLN A 78 -6.34 -3.47 3.09
N PRO A 79 -7.33 -3.16 3.96
CA PRO A 79 -7.92 -4.15 4.86
C PRO A 79 -8.70 -5.21 4.07
N LYS A 80 -8.51 -6.49 4.39
CA LYS A 80 -9.21 -7.61 3.74
C LYS A 80 -10.42 -8.04 4.56
N LEU A 81 -11.58 -7.45 4.26
CA LEU A 81 -12.84 -7.73 4.96
C LEU A 81 -13.43 -9.08 4.52
N ARG A 82 -14.11 -9.78 5.44
CA ARG A 82 -14.87 -11.01 5.12
C ARG A 82 -16.07 -10.73 4.21
N VAL A 83 -16.71 -9.58 4.40
CA VAL A 83 -17.82 -9.04 3.61
C VAL A 83 -17.61 -7.53 3.56
N TYR A 84 -17.60 -6.95 2.36
CA TYR A 84 -17.61 -5.50 2.19
C TYR A 84 -19.06 -4.98 2.24
N PRO A 85 -19.30 -3.75 2.71
CA PRO A 85 -20.62 -3.10 2.65
C PRO A 85 -21.20 -3.10 1.23
N LYS A 86 -22.52 -3.07 1.14
CA LYS A 86 -23.26 -3.05 -0.12
C LYS A 86 -24.08 -1.78 -0.21
N THR A 87 -23.69 -0.91 -1.14
CA THR A 87 -24.41 0.31 -1.48
C THR A 87 -25.33 0.06 -2.68
N THR A 88 -26.59 0.47 -2.59
CA THR A 88 -27.59 0.29 -3.66
C THR A 88 -27.43 1.37 -4.73
N PHE A 89 -27.17 0.95 -5.97
CA PHE A 89 -27.07 1.82 -7.15
C PHE A 89 -28.19 1.48 -8.14
N GLY A 90 -29.24 2.32 -8.14
CA GLY A 90 -30.45 2.07 -8.90
C GLY A 90 -31.12 0.76 -8.47
N THR A 91 -31.34 -0.16 -9.40
CA THR A 91 -31.88 -1.51 -9.14
C THR A 91 -30.81 -2.53 -8.69
N SER A 92 -29.54 -2.13 -8.55
CA SER A 92 -28.42 -3.06 -8.36
C SER A 92 -27.60 -2.77 -7.10
N ASN A 93 -27.47 -3.76 -6.22
CA ASN A 93 -26.57 -3.68 -5.06
C ASN A 93 -25.12 -3.92 -5.49
N ARG A 94 -24.20 -3.04 -5.08
CA ARG A 94 -22.79 -3.09 -5.45
C ARG A 94 -21.91 -2.82 -4.23
N GLN A 95 -20.68 -3.28 -4.30
CA GLN A 95 -19.70 -3.22 -3.22
C GLN A 95 -18.31 -2.99 -3.80
N PHE A 96 -17.36 -2.63 -2.94
CA PHE A 96 -15.94 -2.76 -3.25
C PHE A 96 -15.58 -4.20 -3.65
N ASN A 97 -14.66 -4.35 -4.60
CA ASN A 97 -14.10 -5.63 -5.01
C ASN A 97 -12.62 -5.73 -4.57
N PRO A 98 -12.25 -6.66 -3.67
CA PRO A 98 -10.87 -6.79 -3.18
C PRO A 98 -9.84 -7.12 -4.27
N GLU A 99 -10.25 -7.67 -5.42
CA GLU A 99 -9.34 -7.89 -6.55
C GLU A 99 -8.81 -6.57 -7.16
N TRP A 100 -9.40 -5.43 -6.82
CA TRP A 100 -8.84 -4.13 -7.20
C TRP A 100 -7.52 -3.81 -6.48
N PHE A 101 -7.23 -4.43 -5.32
CA PHE A 101 -5.89 -4.37 -4.70
C PHE A 101 -4.84 -5.23 -5.44
N ASN A 102 -5.26 -6.14 -6.31
CA ASN A 102 -4.37 -6.99 -7.11
C ASN A 102 -4.18 -6.45 -8.54
N ALA A 103 -4.85 -5.35 -8.90
CA ALA A 103 -4.85 -4.80 -10.26
C ALA A 103 -3.54 -4.05 -10.58
N PRO A 104 -3.14 -3.92 -11.86
CA PRO A 104 -2.06 -3.02 -12.27
C PRO A 104 -2.28 -1.60 -11.73
N ASN A 105 -1.22 -0.99 -11.22
CA ASN A 105 -1.16 0.35 -10.63
C ASN A 105 -1.97 0.54 -9.33
N SER A 106 -2.48 -0.53 -8.71
CA SER A 106 -3.20 -0.51 -7.41
C SER A 106 -2.31 -0.34 -6.18
N ALA A 107 -0.98 -0.25 -6.34
CA ALA A 107 -0.02 -0.20 -5.22
C ALA A 107 -0.17 1.00 -4.26
N TRP A 108 -0.95 2.02 -4.65
CA TRP A 108 -1.31 3.17 -3.81
C TRP A 108 -2.80 3.21 -3.42
N LEU A 109 -3.58 2.21 -3.83
CA LEU A 109 -5.02 2.13 -3.59
C LEU A 109 -5.28 1.83 -2.11
N GLU A 110 -6.17 2.60 -1.48
CA GLU A 110 -6.61 2.40 -0.11
C GLU A 110 -8.12 2.25 -0.04
N TYR A 111 -8.64 1.65 1.03
CA TYR A 111 -10.08 1.54 1.27
C TYR A 111 -10.40 1.92 2.72
N SER A 112 -11.29 2.88 2.90
CA SER A 112 -11.90 3.19 4.19
C SER A 112 -13.01 2.20 4.50
N ILE A 113 -12.98 1.64 5.70
CA ILE A 113 -14.05 0.80 6.22
C ILE A 113 -15.26 1.66 6.62
N ASP A 114 -15.00 2.81 7.23
CA ASP A 114 -16.03 3.66 7.82
C ASP A 114 -16.83 4.46 6.76
N ASP A 115 -16.19 4.88 5.66
CA ASP A 115 -16.85 5.62 4.56
C ASP A 115 -17.48 4.74 3.45
N ASP A 116 -17.19 3.42 3.44
CA ASP A 116 -17.32 2.50 2.29
C ASP A 116 -16.74 3.14 1.00
N ALA A 117 -15.47 3.53 1.02
CA ALA A 117 -14.89 4.35 -0.06
C ALA A 117 -13.40 4.09 -0.33
N ILE A 118 -13.00 4.26 -1.59
CA ILE A 118 -11.61 4.14 -2.05
C ILE A 118 -10.86 5.47 -1.95
N PHE A 119 -9.62 5.42 -1.51
CA PHE A 119 -8.67 6.53 -1.46
C PHE A 119 -7.36 6.17 -2.17
N CYS A 120 -6.44 7.12 -2.29
CA CYS A 120 -5.12 6.92 -2.90
C CYS A 120 -4.02 7.56 -2.03
N LEU A 121 -3.15 6.71 -1.45
CA LEU A 121 -2.09 7.13 -0.53
C LEU A 121 -1.15 8.17 -1.18
N CYS A 122 -0.72 7.93 -2.42
CA CYS A 122 0.15 8.85 -3.16
C CYS A 122 -0.49 10.24 -3.29
N CYS A 123 -1.78 10.31 -3.63
CA CYS A 123 -2.49 11.58 -3.73
C CYS A 123 -2.73 12.23 -2.36
N TYR A 124 -3.01 11.46 -1.30
CA TYR A 124 -3.10 12.00 0.06
C TYR A 124 -1.76 12.64 0.51
N LEU A 125 -0.63 12.01 0.20
CA LEU A 125 0.71 12.48 0.59
C LEU A 125 1.18 13.74 -0.15
N PHE A 126 0.97 13.78 -1.47
CA PHE A 126 1.68 14.72 -2.36
C PHE A 126 0.79 15.74 -3.07
N LYS A 127 -0.53 15.54 -3.15
CA LYS A 127 -1.42 16.46 -3.86
C LYS A 127 -1.57 17.76 -3.07
N ASN A 128 -1.12 18.87 -3.64
CA ASN A 128 -1.41 20.19 -3.09
C ASN A 128 -2.82 20.66 -3.52
N GLU A 129 -3.35 21.67 -2.82
CA GLU A 129 -4.68 22.20 -3.11
C GLU A 129 -4.75 23.05 -4.39
N PHE A 130 -3.59 23.53 -4.86
CA PHE A 130 -3.48 24.51 -5.95
C PHE A 130 -3.42 23.86 -7.35
N GLU A 131 -3.03 22.59 -7.45
CA GLU A 131 -2.96 21.81 -8.69
C GLU A 131 -4.27 21.05 -9.00
N SER A 132 -5.43 21.59 -8.62
CA SER A 132 -6.75 21.01 -8.88
C SER A 132 -7.19 21.12 -10.36
N ARG A 133 -6.34 20.69 -11.30
CA ARG A 133 -6.57 20.69 -12.75
C ARG A 133 -7.54 19.57 -13.16
N GLY A 134 -8.78 19.64 -12.68
CA GLY A 134 -9.91 18.80 -13.10
C GLY A 134 -10.70 18.16 -11.97
N ASN A 135 -11.95 17.77 -12.27
CA ASN A 135 -12.95 17.26 -11.32
C ASN A 135 -12.62 15.87 -10.70
N ALA A 136 -11.40 15.36 -10.88
CA ALA A 136 -10.84 14.24 -10.12
C ALA A 136 -9.99 14.70 -8.91
N GLY A 137 -10.13 15.98 -8.51
CA GLY A 137 -9.38 16.61 -7.43
C GLY A 137 -9.50 15.89 -6.08
N LYS A 138 -10.72 15.77 -5.54
CA LYS A 138 -10.95 15.41 -4.13
C LYS A 138 -11.41 13.97 -3.88
N SER A 139 -11.98 13.30 -4.88
CA SER A 139 -12.62 11.98 -4.72
C SER A 139 -11.70 10.79 -4.41
N PHE A 140 -10.38 11.00 -4.27
CA PHE A 140 -9.43 9.97 -3.82
C PHE A 140 -8.57 10.46 -2.63
N THR A 141 -8.89 11.63 -2.06
CA THR A 141 -8.08 12.29 -1.01
C THR A 141 -8.89 12.93 0.12
N GLN A 142 -10.16 13.28 -0.11
CA GLN A 142 -11.07 13.87 0.88
C GLN A 142 -12.43 13.17 0.87
N ASP A 143 -13.13 13.13 -0.27
CA ASP A 143 -14.53 12.64 -0.30
C ASP A 143 -14.67 11.12 -0.42
N GLY A 144 -13.57 10.42 -0.75
CA GLY A 144 -13.55 9.01 -1.13
C GLY A 144 -14.26 8.69 -2.46
N PHE A 145 -13.90 7.56 -3.08
CA PHE A 145 -14.53 7.07 -4.30
C PHE A 145 -15.37 5.83 -4.00
N LYS A 146 -16.69 5.96 -4.12
CA LYS A 146 -17.66 4.86 -3.90
C LYS A 146 -18.58 4.53 -5.08
N ASN A 147 -18.31 5.08 -6.27
CA ASN A 147 -19.12 4.77 -7.47
C ASN A 147 -18.66 3.45 -8.12
N TRP A 148 -19.06 2.33 -7.51
CA TRP A 148 -18.66 0.97 -7.86
C TRP A 148 -18.88 0.57 -9.33
N ASN A 149 -19.79 1.24 -10.05
CA ASN A 149 -19.98 1.05 -11.50
C ASN A 149 -18.73 1.35 -12.33
N HIS A 150 -17.98 2.38 -11.94
CA HIS A 150 -16.83 2.89 -12.69
C HIS A 150 -15.49 2.63 -11.99
N GLY A 151 -15.49 1.86 -10.90
CA GLY A 151 -14.29 1.55 -10.10
C GLY A 151 -13.07 1.12 -10.92
N PRO A 152 -13.15 0.07 -11.76
CA PRO A 152 -11.99 -0.42 -12.51
C PRO A 152 -11.38 0.64 -13.44
N GLU A 153 -12.24 1.46 -14.09
CA GLU A 153 -11.80 2.50 -15.01
C GLU A 153 -11.24 3.72 -14.27
N ARG A 154 -11.93 4.17 -13.21
CA ARG A 154 -11.51 5.33 -12.41
C ARG A 154 -10.19 5.07 -11.69
N ILE A 155 -9.95 3.84 -11.22
CA ILE A 155 -8.65 3.43 -10.64
C ILE A 155 -7.55 3.47 -11.70
N ARG A 156 -7.77 2.87 -12.89
CA ARG A 156 -6.81 2.87 -14.02
C ARG A 156 -6.48 4.26 -14.56
N LEU A 157 -7.45 5.17 -14.58
CA LEU A 157 -7.24 6.56 -15.01
C LEU A 157 -6.57 7.41 -13.92
N HIS A 158 -6.72 7.04 -12.65
CA HIS A 158 -6.17 7.80 -11.52
C HIS A 158 -4.70 7.47 -11.24
N ALA A 159 -4.29 6.21 -11.42
CA ALA A 159 -2.93 5.76 -11.15
C ALA A 159 -2.07 5.78 -12.44
N LYS A 160 -1.87 6.99 -12.99
CA LYS A 160 -1.02 7.31 -14.15
C LYS A 160 -0.11 8.48 -13.84
#